data_AF-A0AAW8FAE2-F1
#
_entry.id   AF-A0AAW8FAE2-F1
#
_cell.length_a   1.000
_cell.length_b   1.000
_cell.length_c   1.000
_cell.angle_alpha   90.00
_cell.angle_beta   90.00
_cell.angle_gamma   90.00
#
_symmetry.space_group_name_H-M   'P 1'
#
loop_
_entity.id
_entity.type
_entity.pdbx_description
1 polymer ?
#
loop_
_entity_poly.entity_id
_entity_poly.type
_entity_poly.pdbx_seq_one_letter_code
_entity_poly.pdbx_strand_id
1 'polypeptide(L)'
;MESRDHRLRRRRAYAVAAFWSQALGQPLHEEDRPGDEEALIEDAGLLIVTVPETKTLKNRLHFDLQPQDRTRDEEVARLRTLGATLIDDQRTGDGMGWVVLAEPEGNEFCVEGSAAEREN
;
A
#
# COMPACT_ATOMS: atom_id res chain seq x y z
N MET A 1 34.08 13.10 -10.67
CA MET A 1 33.14 13.90 -9.88
C MET A 1 31.81 13.89 -10.59
N GLU A 2 31.00 12.84 -10.36
CA GLU A 2 29.55 12.77 -10.59
C GLU A 2 29.08 11.51 -9.85
N SER A 3 29.13 11.56 -8.50
CA SER A 3 28.44 10.57 -7.66
C SER A 3 27.06 11.15 -7.36
N ARG A 4 26.17 11.09 -8.35
CA ARG A 4 24.75 11.35 -8.12
C ARG A 4 24.16 10.13 -7.42
N ASP A 5 24.36 10.13 -6.11
CA ASP A 5 23.51 9.55 -5.08
C ASP A 5 22.49 8.48 -5.50
N HIS A 6 22.97 7.28 -5.86
CA HIS A 6 22.13 6.09 -5.93
C HIS A 6 21.63 5.62 -4.56
N ARG A 7 22.09 6.22 -3.44
CA ARG A 7 21.61 5.87 -2.09
C ARG A 7 20.26 6.51 -1.78
N LEU A 8 19.85 7.53 -2.54
CA LEU A 8 18.61 8.27 -2.30
C LEU A 8 17.32 7.53 -2.71
N ARG A 9 17.42 6.38 -3.41
CA ARG A 9 16.29 5.48 -3.72
C ARG A 9 16.41 4.12 -3.04
N ARG A 10 16.94 4.08 -1.81
CA ARG A 10 16.76 2.90 -0.96
C ARG A 10 15.31 2.83 -0.53
N ARG A 11 14.67 1.70 -0.80
CA ARG A 11 13.30 1.38 -0.38
C ARG A 11 13.22 1.58 1.13
N ARG A 12 12.43 2.55 1.61
CA ARG A 12 12.42 2.89 3.04
C ARG A 12 11.24 2.20 3.71
N ALA A 13 11.51 1.15 4.51
CA ALA A 13 10.46 0.46 5.29
C ALA A 13 9.53 1.44 5.99
N TYR A 14 10.09 2.47 6.63
CA TYR A 14 9.31 3.52 7.30
C TYR A 14 8.32 4.25 6.37
N ALA A 15 8.68 4.55 5.12
CA ALA A 15 7.79 5.28 4.21
C ALA A 15 6.59 4.42 3.79
N VAL A 16 6.83 3.13 3.52
CA VAL A 16 5.80 2.15 3.20
C VAL A 16 4.92 1.89 4.42
N ALA A 17 5.52 1.75 5.60
CA ALA A 17 4.79 1.58 6.85
C ALA A 17 3.94 2.82 7.17
N ALA A 18 4.44 4.04 6.94
CA ALA A 18 3.68 5.28 7.12
C ALA A 18 2.50 5.39 6.14
N PHE A 19 2.64 4.87 4.91
CA PHE A 19 1.53 4.74 3.98
C PHE A 19 0.46 3.79 4.54
N TRP A 20 0.86 2.57 4.94
CA TRP A 20 -0.07 1.56 5.45
C TRP A 20 -0.71 1.96 6.79
N SER A 21 0.01 2.65 7.67
CA SER A 21 -0.51 3.24 8.90
C SER A 21 -1.68 4.19 8.61
N GLN A 22 -1.51 5.11 7.66
CA GLN A 22 -2.59 6.02 7.23
C GLN A 22 -3.71 5.32 6.45
N ALA A 23 -3.37 4.29 5.66
CA ALA A 23 -4.34 3.51 4.92
C ALA A 23 -5.27 2.75 5.88
N LEU A 24 -4.71 2.10 6.90
CA LEU A 24 -5.44 1.27 7.87
C LEU A 24 -5.98 2.06 9.07
N GLY A 25 -5.53 3.30 9.25
CA GLY A 25 -5.86 4.11 10.43
C GLY A 25 -5.27 3.55 11.72
N GLN A 26 -4.16 2.81 11.63
CA GLN A 26 -3.49 2.14 12.76
C GLN A 26 -2.11 2.77 12.98
N PRO A 27 -1.66 2.93 14.23
CA PRO A 27 -0.36 3.56 14.51
C PRO A 27 0.81 2.65 14.12
N LEU A 28 1.95 3.27 13.84
CA LEU A 28 3.25 2.59 13.84
C LEU A 28 3.68 2.28 15.27
N HIS A 29 4.57 1.31 15.45
CA HIS A 29 5.21 1.06 16.72
C HIS A 29 5.97 2.30 17.20
N GLU A 30 5.88 2.60 18.50
CA GLU A 30 6.32 3.89 19.05
C GLU A 30 7.83 4.12 18.93
N GLU A 31 8.61 3.06 18.73
CA GLU A 31 10.08 3.11 18.60
C GLU A 31 10.56 3.27 17.15
N ASP A 32 9.72 3.03 16.14
CA ASP A 32 10.14 3.04 14.74
C ASP A 32 10.44 4.44 14.21
N ARG A 33 11.55 4.61 13.48
CA ARG A 33 12.04 5.90 12.97
C ARG A 33 12.42 5.83 11.49
N PRO A 34 12.41 6.98 10.78
CA PRO A 34 12.96 7.05 9.44
C PRO A 34 14.43 6.61 9.39
N GLY A 35 14.71 5.56 8.62
CA GLY A 35 16.06 5.00 8.47
C GLY A 35 16.22 3.60 9.05
N ASP A 36 15.28 3.16 9.89
CA ASP A 36 15.24 1.79 10.37
C ASP A 36 15.00 0.81 9.21
N GLU A 37 15.59 -0.38 9.34
CA GLU A 37 15.48 -1.41 8.31
C GLU A 37 14.08 -2.03 8.27
N GLU A 38 13.32 -1.91 9.35
CA GLU A 38 11.94 -2.38 9.46
C GLU A 38 11.05 -1.37 10.20
N ALA A 39 9.74 -1.51 10.03
CA ALA A 39 8.74 -0.76 10.78
C ALA A 39 7.44 -1.58 10.90
N LEU A 40 6.84 -1.59 12.07
CA LEU A 40 5.66 -2.37 12.44
C LEU A 40 4.43 -1.47 12.57
N ILE A 41 3.31 -1.91 11.99
CA ILE A 41 1.98 -1.36 12.29
C ILE A 41 1.34 -2.30 13.31
N GLU A 42 1.40 -1.94 14.60
CA GLU A 42 1.16 -2.85 15.74
C GLU A 42 -0.17 -3.58 15.67
N ASP A 43 -1.27 -2.82 15.67
CA ASP A 43 -2.63 -3.38 15.72
C ASP A 43 -3.00 -4.14 14.43
N ALA A 44 -2.31 -3.86 13.33
CA ALA A 44 -2.47 -4.58 12.06
C ALA A 44 -1.60 -5.84 11.97
N GLY A 45 -0.64 -6.02 12.88
CA GLY A 45 0.34 -7.11 12.80
C GLY A 45 1.15 -7.12 11.50
N LEU A 46 1.38 -5.94 10.90
CA LEU A 46 2.04 -5.80 9.59
C LEU A 46 3.44 -5.22 9.76
N LEU A 47 4.46 -6.07 9.60
CA LEU A 47 5.87 -5.67 9.59
C LEU A 47 6.35 -5.42 8.16
N ILE A 48 6.88 -4.23 7.93
CA ILE A 48 7.51 -3.87 6.66
C ILE A 48 9.02 -3.95 6.83
N VAL A 49 9.69 -4.66 5.94
CA VAL A 49 11.15 -4.88 6.00
C VAL A 49 11.81 -4.40 4.72
N THR A 50 12.92 -3.68 4.86
CA THR A 50 13.79 -3.24 3.77
C THR A 50 14.62 -4.41 3.28
N VAL A 51 14.57 -4.67 1.98
CA VAL A 51 15.40 -5.69 1.31
C VAL A 51 16.30 -5.04 0.25
N PRO A 52 17.51 -5.55 0.00
CA PRO A 52 18.43 -4.96 -0.96
C PRO A 52 17.97 -5.13 -2.42
N GLU A 53 17.14 -6.13 -2.70
CA GLU A 53 16.65 -6.41 -4.04
C GLU A 53 15.55 -5.43 -4.47
N THR A 54 15.61 -5.04 -5.73
CA THR A 54 14.48 -4.37 -6.39
C THR A 54 13.49 -5.43 -6.83
N LYS A 55 12.20 -5.17 -6.64
CA LYS A 55 11.13 -6.00 -7.19
C LYS A 55 11.28 -6.14 -8.71
N THR A 56 11.36 -7.38 -9.20
CA THR A 56 11.52 -7.68 -10.64
C THR A 56 10.31 -8.36 -11.26
N LEU A 57 9.39 -8.87 -10.45
CA LEU A 57 8.22 -9.64 -10.86
C LEU A 57 7.00 -9.22 -10.05
N LYS A 58 5.80 -9.60 -10.52
CA LYS A 58 4.55 -9.42 -9.77
C LYS A 58 4.63 -10.11 -8.40
N ASN A 59 4.01 -9.49 -7.39
CA ASN A 59 3.86 -10.11 -6.08
C ASN A 59 3.11 -11.44 -6.19
N ARG A 60 3.59 -12.46 -5.46
CA ARG A 60 2.93 -13.78 -5.39
C ARG A 60 1.77 -13.81 -4.40
N LEU A 61 1.69 -12.80 -3.55
CA LEU A 61 0.62 -12.61 -2.57
C LEU A 61 -0.30 -11.51 -3.08
N HIS A 62 -1.61 -11.73 -2.94
CA HIS A 62 -2.65 -10.74 -3.16
C HIS A 62 -2.98 -10.11 -1.81
N PHE A 63 -2.84 -8.79 -1.70
CA PHE A 63 -3.16 -8.06 -0.49
C PHE A 63 -4.38 -7.18 -0.79
N ASP A 64 -5.50 -7.47 -0.13
CA ASP A 64 -6.79 -6.89 -0.49
C ASP A 64 -7.31 -6.02 0.63
N LEU A 65 -7.63 -4.78 0.29
CA LEU A 65 -8.36 -3.85 1.14
C LEU A 65 -9.83 -3.86 0.76
N GLN A 66 -10.68 -4.14 1.73
CA GLN A 66 -12.11 -3.91 1.62
C GLN A 66 -12.50 -2.69 2.46
N PRO A 67 -12.94 -1.59 1.82
CA PRO A 67 -13.48 -0.44 2.55
C PRO A 67 -14.71 -0.84 3.36
N GLN A 68 -14.82 -0.33 4.60
CA GLN A 68 -15.93 -0.65 5.50
C GLN A 68 -16.92 0.51 5.68
N ASP A 69 -16.48 1.75 5.43
CA ASP A 69 -17.22 2.98 5.74
C ASP A 69 -17.34 3.95 4.55
N ARG A 70 -16.91 3.52 3.36
CA ARG A 70 -16.92 4.31 2.12
C ARG A 70 -16.97 3.40 0.91
N THR A 71 -17.29 3.94 -0.25
CA THR A 71 -17.26 3.21 -1.52
C THR A 71 -15.82 2.88 -1.95
N ARG A 72 -15.67 1.89 -2.83
CA ARG A 72 -14.37 1.59 -3.45
C ARG A 72 -13.76 2.81 -4.13
N ASP A 73 -14.55 3.61 -4.83
CA ASP A 73 -14.05 4.77 -5.59
C ASP A 73 -13.54 5.89 -4.66
N GLU A 74 -14.24 6.13 -3.54
CA GLU A 74 -13.78 7.04 -2.49
C GLU A 74 -12.47 6.55 -1.85
N GLU A 75 -12.36 5.25 -1.58
CA GLU A 75 -11.13 4.69 -1.02
C GLU A 75 -9.97 4.76 -2.01
N VAL A 76 -10.19 4.43 -3.28
CA VAL A 76 -9.18 4.58 -4.33
C VAL A 76 -8.72 6.03 -4.42
N ALA A 77 -9.64 6.99 -4.40
CA ALA A 77 -9.29 8.40 -4.41
C ALA A 77 -8.42 8.79 -3.19
N ARG A 78 -8.81 8.35 -1.98
CA ARG A 78 -8.07 8.60 -0.75
C ARG A 78 -6.67 7.97 -0.76
N LEU A 79 -6.54 6.71 -1.14
CA LEU A 79 -5.25 6.02 -1.16
C LEU A 79 -4.29 6.67 -2.18
N ARG A 80 -4.81 7.20 -3.28
CA ARG A 80 -4.02 8.00 -4.22
C ARG A 80 -3.52 9.32 -3.65
N THR A 81 -4.27 9.99 -2.77
CA THR A 81 -3.75 11.19 -2.07
C THR A 81 -2.66 10.84 -1.06
N LEU A 82 -2.68 9.63 -0.51
CA LEU A 82 -1.64 9.10 0.38
C LEU A 82 -0.37 8.64 -0.36
N GLY A 83 -0.39 8.59 -1.69
CA GLY A 83 0.78 8.26 -2.52
C GLY A 83 0.67 6.94 -3.28
N ALA A 84 -0.46 6.23 -3.23
CA ALA A 84 -0.66 5.06 -4.07
C ALA A 84 -0.80 5.42 -5.56
N THR A 85 -0.31 4.55 -6.43
CA THR A 85 -0.45 4.69 -7.88
C THR A 85 -1.45 3.69 -8.43
N LEU A 86 -2.35 4.13 -9.32
CA LEU A 86 -3.24 3.23 -10.05
C LEU A 86 -2.43 2.38 -11.03
N ILE A 87 -2.54 1.06 -10.92
CA ILE A 87 -1.85 0.09 -11.79
C ILE A 87 -2.83 -0.46 -12.83
N ASP A 88 -4.03 -0.85 -12.38
CA ASP A 88 -4.99 -1.49 -13.25
C ASP A 88 -6.41 -1.37 -12.69
N ASP A 89 -7.39 -1.49 -13.58
CA ASP A 89 -8.81 -1.49 -13.25
C ASP A 89 -9.43 -2.81 -13.71
N GLN A 90 -9.66 -3.69 -12.75
CA GLN A 90 -10.18 -5.05 -12.97
C GLN A 90 -11.68 -5.13 -12.66
N ARG A 91 -12.39 -4.00 -12.73
CA ARG A 91 -13.83 -3.95 -12.56
C ARG A 91 -14.55 -4.55 -13.77
N THR A 92 -15.54 -5.39 -13.50
CA THR A 92 -16.42 -5.95 -14.53
C THR A 92 -17.59 -5.01 -14.82
N GLY A 93 -18.30 -5.22 -15.93
CA GLY A 93 -19.40 -4.34 -16.36
C GLY A 93 -20.61 -4.29 -15.41
N ASP A 94 -20.70 -5.24 -14.49
CA ASP A 94 -21.67 -5.30 -13.39
C ASP A 94 -21.18 -4.59 -12.12
N GLY A 95 -19.99 -3.98 -12.14
CA GLY A 95 -19.40 -3.26 -11.00
C GLY A 95 -18.62 -4.14 -10.01
N MET A 96 -18.60 -5.46 -10.20
CA MET A 96 -17.80 -6.39 -9.38
C MET A 96 -16.29 -6.27 -9.68
N GLY A 97 -15.47 -7.08 -9.02
CA GLY A 97 -14.00 -7.05 -9.16
C GLY A 97 -13.32 -6.03 -8.24
N TRP A 98 -12.14 -5.57 -8.65
CA TRP A 98 -11.26 -4.72 -7.83
C TRP A 98 -10.46 -3.71 -8.65
N VAL A 99 -9.91 -2.72 -7.97
CA VAL A 99 -8.93 -1.79 -8.53
C VAL A 99 -7.55 -2.15 -8.00
N VAL A 100 -6.56 -2.29 -8.87
CA VAL A 100 -5.18 -2.60 -8.48
C VAL A 100 -4.42 -1.29 -8.29
N LEU A 101 -3.93 -1.06 -7.08
CA LEU A 101 -3.04 0.04 -6.75
C LEU A 101 -1.64 -0.51 -6.43
N ALA A 102 -0.64 0.36 -6.44
CA ALA A 102 0.65 0.08 -5.84
C ALA A 102 0.97 1.12 -4.77
N GLU A 103 1.51 0.66 -3.65
CA GLU A 103 2.04 1.53 -2.60
C GLU A 103 3.34 2.23 -3.08
N PRO A 104 3.88 3.22 -2.35
CA PRO A 104 5.02 4.04 -2.79
C PRO A 104 6.27 3.31 -3.32
N GLU A 105 6.54 2.08 -2.89
CA GLU A 105 7.67 1.24 -3.35
C GLU A 105 7.30 0.22 -4.45
N GLY A 106 6.07 0.30 -4.95
CA GLY A 106 5.60 -0.44 -6.12
C GLY A 106 5.06 -1.84 -5.84
N ASN A 107 4.81 -2.22 -4.58
CA ASN A 107 4.08 -3.45 -4.26
C ASN A 107 2.60 -3.28 -4.57
N GLU A 108 2.02 -4.23 -5.32
CA GLU A 108 0.61 -4.16 -5.65
C GLU A 108 -0.27 -4.61 -4.48
N PHE A 109 -1.43 -3.97 -4.36
CA PHE A 109 -2.53 -4.36 -3.51
C PHE A 109 -3.85 -3.99 -4.22
N CYS A 110 -4.95 -4.60 -3.81
CA CYS A 110 -6.24 -4.41 -4.46
C CYS A 110 -7.22 -3.71 -3.54
N VAL A 111 -8.07 -2.86 -4.13
CA VAL A 111 -9.22 -2.27 -3.46
C VAL A 111 -10.47 -2.96 -4.00
N GLU A 112 -11.06 -3.77 -3.14
CA GLU A 112 -12.27 -4.52 -3.37
C GLU A 112 -13.51 -3.61 -3.29
N GLY A 113 -14.65 -4.06 -3.81
CA GLY A 113 -15.94 -3.44 -3.49
C GLY A 113 -16.17 -3.45 -1.98
N SER A 114 -16.66 -2.33 -1.43
CA SER A 114 -16.97 -2.21 0.00
C SER A 114 -17.99 -3.25 0.46
N ALA A 115 -18.10 -3.45 1.78
CA ALA A 115 -19.11 -4.35 2.33
C ALA A 115 -20.53 -4.00 1.81
N ALA A 116 -20.89 -2.73 1.84
CA ALA A 116 -22.18 -2.24 1.35
C ALA A 116 -22.37 -2.44 -0.17
N GLU A 117 -21.29 -2.33 -0.97
CA GLU A 117 -21.35 -2.56 -2.42
C GLU A 117 -21.46 -4.05 -2.79
N ARG A 118 -21.07 -4.98 -1.89
CA ARG A 118 -21.13 -6.43 -2.13
C ARG A 118 -22.41 -7.10 -1.63
N GLU A 119 -23.16 -6.44 -0.78
CA GLU A 119 -24.44 -6.93 -0.25
C GLU A 119 -25.63 -6.71 -1.20
N ASN A 120 -25.41 -5.99 -2.31
CA ASN A 120 -26.41 -5.57 -3.29
C ASN A 120 -26.35 -6.42 -4.58
#